data_AF-A0A968QAZ8-F1
#
_entry.id   AF-A0A968QAZ8-F1
#
_cell.length_a   1.000
_cell.length_b   1.000
_cell.length_c   1.000
_cell.angle_alpha   90.00
_cell.angle_beta   90.00
_cell.angle_gamma   90.00
#
_symmetry.space_group_name_H-M   'P 1'
#
loop_
_entity.id
_entity.type
_entity.pdbx_description
1 polymer ?
#
loop_
_entity_poly.entity_id
_entity_poly.type
_entity_poly.pdbx_seq_one_letter_code
_entity_poly.pdbx_strand_id
1 'polypeptide(L)'
;MDEEQWIIQKYVDEEGNCPFDDWFDELNTQTQVRIDTRLDRVSVGNFGDRKSVGEGVYELRFFFGPGYRIYYGLVERRIVILLVGGSKKRQNKDIQAAQQLWAAYQRKQGGQ
;
A
#
# COMPACT_ATOMS: atom_id res chain seq x y z
N MET A 1 8.05 19.51 -19.61
CA MET A 1 8.53 18.53 -18.61
C MET A 1 7.30 17.84 -18.12
N ASP A 2 7.00 16.65 -18.65
CA ASP A 2 5.94 15.83 -18.10
C ASP A 2 6.38 15.44 -16.69
N GLU A 3 5.77 16.04 -15.67
CA GLU A 3 5.91 15.57 -14.30
C GLU A 3 5.22 14.22 -14.22
N GLU A 4 5.99 13.15 -14.41
CA GLU A 4 5.50 11.78 -14.44
C GLU A 4 5.08 11.33 -13.04
N GLN A 5 3.85 11.68 -12.64
CA GLN A 5 3.29 11.36 -11.34
C GLN A 5 2.80 9.90 -11.30
N TRP A 6 3.08 9.21 -10.19
CA TRP A 6 2.52 7.92 -9.85
C TRP A 6 1.06 8.07 -9.41
N ILE A 7 0.19 7.27 -10.00
CA ILE A 7 -1.21 7.21 -9.60
C ILE A 7 -1.34 6.28 -8.41
N ILE A 8 -1.86 6.78 -7.29
CA ILE A 8 -2.17 5.95 -6.13
C ILE A 8 -3.57 5.38 -6.29
N GLN A 9 -3.66 4.05 -6.30
CA GLN A 9 -4.89 3.29 -6.34
C GLN A 9 -4.99 2.43 -5.07
N LYS A 10 -6.15 2.41 -4.44
CA LYS A 10 -6.43 1.47 -3.35
C LYS A 10 -7.00 0.18 -3.93
N TYR A 11 -6.57 -0.96 -3.41
CA TYR A 11 -7.16 -2.25 -3.75
C TYR A 11 -8.59 -2.31 -3.20
N VAL A 12 -9.49 -2.81 -4.03
CA VAL A 12 -10.87 -3.11 -3.64
C VAL A 12 -11.13 -4.56 -4.04
N ASP A 13 -11.68 -5.35 -3.12
CA ASP A 13 -12.02 -6.74 -3.38
C ASP A 13 -13.27 -6.88 -4.27
N GLU A 14 -13.79 -8.11 -4.41
CA GLU A 14 -14.98 -8.38 -5.23
C GLU A 14 -16.29 -7.92 -4.57
N GLU A 15 -16.27 -7.74 -3.26
CA GLU A 15 -17.43 -7.34 -2.44
C GLU A 15 -17.48 -5.82 -2.26
N GLY A 16 -16.42 -5.10 -2.66
CA GLY A 16 -16.31 -3.65 -2.53
C GLY A 16 -15.55 -3.19 -1.29
N ASN A 17 -14.96 -4.10 -0.51
CA ASN A 17 -14.20 -3.74 0.69
C ASN A 17 -12.81 -3.22 0.31
N CYS A 18 -12.35 -2.22 1.06
CA CYS A 18 -11.05 -1.59 0.88
C CYS A 18 -10.23 -1.72 2.17
N PRO A 19 -9.33 -2.72 2.28
CA PRO A 19 -8.57 -2.97 3.51
C PRO A 19 -7.74 -1.77 3.98
N PHE A 20 -7.37 -0.87 3.07
CA PHE A 20 -6.70 0.37 3.43
C PHE A 20 -7.64 1.36 4.10
N ASP A 21 -8.83 1.60 3.55
CA ASP A 21 -9.78 2.57 4.08
C ASP A 21 -10.31 2.13 5.43
N ASP A 22 -10.69 0.85 5.55
CA ASP A 22 -11.12 0.25 6.82
C ASP A 22 -10.10 0.48 7.94
N TRP A 23 -8.81 0.28 7.62
CA TRP A 23 -7.74 0.54 8.57
C TRP A 23 -7.49 2.03 8.81
N PHE A 24 -7.56 2.86 7.76
CA PHE A 24 -7.24 4.27 7.83
C PHE A 24 -8.26 5.05 8.66
N ASP A 25 -9.53 4.68 8.57
CA ASP A 25 -10.64 5.30 9.30
C ASP A 25 -10.59 5.03 10.81
N GLU A 26 -9.91 3.96 11.25
CA GLU A 26 -9.67 3.66 12.67
C GLU A 26 -8.56 4.54 13.29
N LEU A 27 -7.80 5.29 12.50
CA LEU A 27 -6.66 6.07 12.97
C LEU A 27 -7.08 7.44 13.51
N ASN A 28 -6.33 7.94 14.48
CA ASN A 28 -6.46 9.35 14.85
C ASN A 28 -6.01 10.27 13.71
N THR A 29 -6.57 11.48 13.67
CA THR A 29 -6.33 12.48 12.63
C THR A 29 -4.84 12.81 12.42
N GLN A 30 -4.05 12.88 13.50
CA GLN A 30 -2.62 13.17 13.38
C GLN A 30 -1.88 12.06 12.64
N THR A 31 -2.24 10.80 12.88
CA THR A 31 -1.69 9.65 12.17
C THR A 31 -2.11 9.66 10.71
N GLN A 32 -3.39 9.90 10.42
CA GLN A 32 -3.94 9.99 9.05
C GLN A 32 -3.16 11.02 8.22
N VAL A 33 -3.04 12.26 8.71
CA VAL A 33 -2.31 13.34 8.02
C VAL A 33 -0.86 12.96 7.70
N ARG A 34 -0.18 12.24 8.60
CA ARG A 34 1.21 11.80 8.38
C ARG A 34 1.32 10.73 7.30
N ILE A 35 0.33 9.86 7.18
CA ILE A 35 0.25 8.84 6.14
C ILE A 35 -0.05 9.50 4.80
N ASP A 36 -1.06 10.37 4.73
CA ASP A 36 -1.44 11.11 3.51
C ASP A 36 -0.27 11.94 2.99
N THR A 37 0.39 12.71 3.86
CA THR A 37 1.57 13.49 3.49
C THR A 37 2.67 12.62 2.87
N ARG A 38 2.81 11.37 3.32
CA ARG A 38 3.78 10.43 2.74
C ARG A 38 3.27 9.89 1.40
N LEU A 39 2.00 9.57 1.27
CA LEU A 39 1.40 9.13 0.02
C LEU A 39 1.49 10.22 -1.05
N ASP A 40 1.29 11.49 -0.71
CA ASP A 40 1.48 12.62 -1.62
C ASP A 40 2.91 12.66 -2.16
N ARG A 41 3.91 12.47 -1.29
CA ARG A 41 5.32 12.41 -1.70
C ARG A 41 5.61 11.20 -2.58
N VAL A 42 5.02 10.05 -2.25
CA VAL A 42 5.12 8.83 -3.04
C VAL A 42 4.53 9.04 -4.43
N SER A 43 3.43 9.79 -4.56
CA SER A 43 2.82 10.11 -5.85
C SER A 43 3.78 10.86 -6.77
N VAL A 44 4.63 11.74 -6.24
CA VAL A 44 5.66 12.45 -7.02
C VAL A 44 6.99 11.68 -7.09
N GLY A 45 6.99 10.39 -6.80
CA GLY A 45 8.16 9.51 -6.92
C GLY A 45 9.09 9.50 -5.70
N ASN A 46 8.75 10.21 -4.62
CA ASN A 46 9.52 10.21 -3.38
C ASN A 46 8.97 9.17 -2.39
N PHE A 47 9.35 7.91 -2.60
CA PHE A 47 8.92 6.79 -1.77
C PHE A 47 9.50 6.84 -0.34
N GLY A 48 10.68 7.43 -0.17
CA GLY A 48 11.46 7.29 1.07
C GLY A 48 11.79 5.82 1.36
N ASP A 49 11.62 5.38 2.61
CA ASP A 49 11.96 4.01 3.02
C ASP A 49 10.95 2.96 2.51
N ARG A 50 11.34 2.27 1.43
CA ARG A 50 10.63 1.11 0.88
C ARG A 50 11.52 -0.12 0.77
N LYS A 51 10.91 -1.30 0.79
CA LYS A 51 11.61 -2.58 0.60
C LYS A 51 10.75 -3.55 -0.24
N SER A 52 11.36 -4.30 -1.16
CA SER A 52 10.66 -5.42 -1.79
C SER A 52 10.49 -6.58 -0.81
N VAL A 53 9.31 -7.18 -0.78
CA VAL A 53 8.98 -8.33 0.07
C VAL A 53 8.66 -9.59 -0.74
N GLY A 54 9.02 -9.61 -2.03
CA GLY A 54 8.80 -10.74 -2.93
C GLY A 54 7.46 -10.69 -3.69
N GLU A 55 7.33 -11.52 -4.72
CA GLU A 55 6.12 -11.64 -5.57
C GLU A 55 5.61 -10.32 -6.15
N GLY A 56 6.50 -9.37 -6.45
CA GLY A 56 6.10 -8.05 -6.98
C GLY A 56 5.50 -7.09 -5.93
N VAL A 57 5.50 -7.46 -4.65
CA VAL A 57 5.02 -6.62 -3.55
C VAL A 57 6.17 -5.86 -2.88
N TYR A 58 5.85 -4.64 -2.45
CA TYR A 58 6.74 -3.75 -1.71
C TYR A 58 6.07 -3.31 -0.40
N GLU A 59 6.88 -3.04 0.62
CA GLU A 59 6.46 -2.41 1.87
C GLU A 59 7.00 -0.97 1.93
N LEU A 60 6.16 -0.03 2.39
CA LEU A 60 6.52 1.32 2.77
C LEU A 60 6.54 1.40 4.29
N ARG A 61 7.66 1.85 4.87
CA ARG A 61 7.91 1.75 6.31
C ARG A 61 7.76 3.08 7.02
N PHE A 62 6.89 3.10 8.03
CA PHE A 62 6.71 4.22 8.93
C PHE A 62 7.33 3.90 10.30
N PHE A 63 8.15 4.82 10.82
CA PHE A 63 8.89 4.67 12.08
C PHE A 63 8.26 5.44 13.24
N PHE A 64 6.92 5.49 13.27
CA PHE A 64 6.16 6.13 14.34
C PHE A 64 4.98 5.26 14.75
N GLY A 65 4.37 5.59 15.89
CA GLY A 65 3.32 4.79 16.48
C GLY A 65 3.80 3.35 16.69
N PRO A 66 3.02 2.33 16.32
CA PRO A 66 3.41 0.93 16.45
C PRO A 66 4.36 0.45 15.33
N GLY A 67 4.71 1.33 14.39
CA GLY A 67 5.56 1.02 13.24
C GLY A 67 4.77 0.53 12.03
N TYR A 68 3.90 1.38 11.48
CA TYR A 68 3.02 1.04 10.35
C TYR A 68 3.76 0.62 9.08
N ARG A 69 3.12 -0.24 8.27
CA ARG A 69 3.63 -0.76 7.00
C ARG A 69 2.53 -0.73 5.96
N ILE A 70 2.67 0.05 4.91
CA ILE A 70 1.75 -0.03 3.76
C ILE A 70 2.35 -1.01 2.76
N TYR A 71 1.61 -2.06 2.41
CA TYR A 71 2.03 -3.00 1.38
C TYR A 71 1.36 -2.63 0.06
N TYR A 72 2.13 -2.61 -1.01
CA TYR A 72 1.65 -2.19 -2.32
C TYR A 72 2.31 -2.98 -3.45
N GLY A 73 1.58 -3.13 -4.55
CA GLY A 73 2.10 -3.58 -5.83
C GLY A 73 2.36 -2.41 -6.78
N LEU A 74 3.16 -2.65 -7.80
CA LEU A 74 3.42 -1.69 -8.88
C LEU A 74 2.95 -2.28 -10.20
N VAL A 75 2.13 -1.54 -10.94
CA VAL A 75 1.76 -1.86 -12.33
C VAL A 75 1.86 -0.59 -13.15
N GLU A 76 2.65 -0.62 -14.22
CA GLU A 76 2.94 0.57 -15.05
C GLU A 76 3.38 1.76 -14.17
N ARG A 77 2.55 2.82 -14.11
CA ARG A 77 2.74 4.02 -13.28
C ARG A 77 1.73 4.13 -12.15
N ARG A 78 1.22 2.99 -11.67
CA ARG A 78 0.26 2.89 -10.56
C ARG A 78 0.88 2.20 -9.36
N ILE A 79 0.60 2.78 -8.19
CA ILE A 79 0.89 2.21 -6.89
C ILE A 79 -0.43 1.67 -6.36
N VAL A 80 -0.55 0.35 -6.29
CA VAL A 80 -1.76 -0.32 -5.82
C VAL A 80 -1.57 -0.68 -4.36
N ILE A 81 -2.18 0.09 -3.46
CA ILE A 81 -2.15 -0.16 -2.02
C ILE A 81 -3.04 -1.36 -1.71
N LEU A 82 -2.45 -2.41 -1.12
CA LEU A 82 -3.11 -3.70 -0.91
C LEU A 82 -3.70 -3.80 0.49
N LEU A 83 -2.87 -3.59 1.50
CA LEU A 83 -3.24 -3.65 2.90
C LEU A 83 -2.23 -2.92 3.77
N VAL A 84 -2.57 -2.76 5.05
CA VAL A 84 -1.69 -2.16 6.05
C VAL A 84 -1.37 -3.10 7.20
N GLY A 85 -0.10 -3.14 7.60
CA GLY A 85 0.40 -3.85 8.77
C GLY A 85 0.69 -2.90 9.92
N GLY A 86 0.10 -3.18 11.08
CA GLY A 86 0.21 -2.33 12.27
C GLY A 86 1.33 -2.70 13.25
N SER A 87 2.01 -3.85 13.10
CA SER A 87 3.10 -4.21 14.01
C SER A 87 4.07 -5.23 13.43
N LYS A 88 5.35 -5.15 13.85
CA LYS A 88 6.40 -6.06 13.39
C LYS A 88 6.12 -7.54 13.69
N LYS A 89 5.36 -7.84 14.76
CA LYS A 89 5.02 -9.23 15.15
C LYS A 89 4.12 -9.93 14.12
N ARG A 90 3.33 -9.17 13.35
CA ARG A 90 2.43 -9.71 12.32
C ARG A 90 2.98 -9.58 10.90
N GLN A 91 4.15 -8.98 10.74
CA GLN A 91 4.74 -8.64 9.44
C GLN A 91 4.74 -9.81 8.44
N ASN A 92 5.14 -11.02 8.85
CA ASN A 92 5.16 -12.16 7.94
C ASN A 92 3.76 -12.55 7.43
N LYS A 93 2.74 -12.48 8.29
CA LYS A 93 1.35 -12.74 7.90
C LYS A 93 0.84 -11.65 6.97
N ASP A 94 1.15 -10.40 7.28
CA ASP A 94 0.76 -9.24 6.47
C ASP A 94 1.42 -9.30 5.07
N ILE A 95 2.69 -9.71 4.98
CA ILE A 95 3.38 -9.94 3.69
C ILE A 95 2.68 -11.03 2.88
N GLN A 96 2.38 -12.19 3.49
CA GLN A 96 1.70 -13.28 2.80
C GLN A 96 0.32 -12.86 2.29
N ALA A 97 -0.46 -12.16 3.11
CA ALA A 97 -1.76 -11.61 2.70
C ALA A 97 -1.61 -10.60 1.55
N ALA A 98 -0.60 -9.72 1.60
CA ALA A 98 -0.37 -8.75 0.55
C ALA A 98 -0.01 -9.42 -0.78
N GLN A 99 0.82 -10.45 -0.75
CA GLN A 99 1.16 -11.24 -1.95
C GLN A 99 -0.07 -11.92 -2.55
N GLN A 100 -0.99 -12.43 -1.72
CA GLN A 100 -2.24 -13.02 -2.18
C GLN A 100 -3.17 -11.99 -2.83
N LEU A 101 -3.35 -10.82 -2.20
CA LEU A 101 -4.14 -9.71 -2.76
C LEU A 101 -3.54 -9.22 -4.08
N TRP A 102 -2.21 -9.15 -4.16
CA TRP A 102 -1.53 -8.75 -5.39
C TRP A 102 -1.76 -9.74 -6.53
N ALA A 103 -1.62 -11.04 -6.27
CA ALA A 103 -1.91 -12.07 -7.25
C ALA A 103 -3.37 -12.02 -7.71
N ALA A 104 -4.32 -11.77 -6.79
CA ALA A 104 -5.74 -11.59 -7.13
C ALA A 104 -5.96 -10.36 -8.03
N TYR A 105 -5.34 -9.23 -7.70
CA TYR A 105 -5.37 -8.01 -8.52
C TYR A 105 -4.83 -8.27 -9.93
N GLN A 106 -3.66 -8.92 -10.05
CA GLN A 106 -3.05 -9.21 -11.35
C GLN A 106 -3.93 -10.11 -12.22
N ARG A 107 -4.59 -11.13 -11.64
CA ARG A 107 -5.54 -11.98 -12.38
C ARG A 107 -6.74 -11.20 -12.93
N LYS A 108 -7.26 -10.24 -12.16
CA LYS A 108 -8.35 -9.36 -12.62
C LYS A 108 -7.92 -8.46 -13.78
N GLN A 109 -6.68 -7.95 -13.77
CA GLN A 109 -6.16 -7.09 -14.83
C GLN A 109 -5.76 -7.85 -16.10
N GLY A 110 -5.22 -9.08 -15.96
CA GLY A 110 -4.77 -9.90 -17.09
C GLY A 110 -5.87 -10.73 -17.79
N GLY A 111 -7.10 -10.70 -17.27
CA GLY A 111 -8.27 -11.32 -17.87
C GLY A 111 -9.07 -10.39 -18.81
N GLN A 112 -8.51 -9.23 -19.16
CA GLN A 112 -9.12 -8.21 -20.00
C GLN A 112 -8.36 -8.04 -21.32
#